data_AF-A0ABD5X713-F1
#
_entry.id   AF-A0ABD5X713-F1
#
_cell.length_a   1.000
_cell.length_b   1.000
_cell.length_c   1.000
_cell.angle_alpha   90.00
_cell.angle_beta   90.00
_cell.angle_gamma   90.00
#
_symmetry.space_group_name_H-M   'P 1'
#
loop_
_entity.id
_entity.type
_entity.pdbx_description
1 polymer ?
#
loop_
_entity_poly.entity_id
_entity_poly.type
_entity_poly.pdbx_seq_one_letter_code
_entity_poly.pdbx_strand_id
1 'polypeptide(L)'
;MREHPPDPRDPHDPRRQSSNNAPAPLTRVDTGGFTNRHLEKYGITSDEAVFLKAVVKAMNSNLEGYNLTESMSSTIKTLYDIDDDKLQDLGYLKLHTGVARRRYYTVTSEGQRACRMTKEHGFDIGDPGDDTPHRVGVELTRQYYLARDDVRRVEVSPREGGSRTDLVVVDTDPKRIATIEVEGGRVSADPGVPDDVSSGINDYSSLRHDYRVLADADGESVWVVRNHEVAANMLRALTAGETIPVNLDRETIRGIESGRVKIGEFNDELDAFDAPGIDRVLTFQQLRNRL
;
A
#
# COMPACT_ATOMS: atom_id res chain seq x y z
N MET A 1 -41.97 14.73 1.75
CA MET A 1 -40.56 14.91 2.15
C MET A 1 -39.83 13.65 1.71
N ARG A 2 -38.83 13.77 0.82
CA ARG A 2 -37.99 12.62 0.44
C ARG A 2 -36.88 12.55 1.49
N GLU A 3 -36.79 11.45 2.21
CA GLU A 3 -35.68 11.20 3.14
C GLU A 3 -34.39 11.13 2.32
N HIS A 4 -33.42 11.97 2.69
CA HIS A 4 -32.08 11.87 2.14
C HIS A 4 -31.43 10.58 2.68
N PRO A 5 -30.66 9.85 1.87
CA PRO A 5 -29.86 8.75 2.38
C PRO A 5 -28.89 9.28 3.46
N PRO A 6 -28.63 8.50 4.52
CA PRO A 6 -27.76 8.91 5.61
C PRO A 6 -26.36 9.28 5.07
N ASP A 7 -25.81 10.39 5.55
CA ASP A 7 -24.47 10.84 5.19
C ASP A 7 -23.46 9.78 5.66
N PRO A 8 -22.67 9.15 4.76
CA PRO A 8 -21.68 8.15 5.15
C PRO A 8 -20.57 8.71 6.06
N ARG A 9 -20.53 10.03 6.26
CA ARG A 9 -19.59 10.75 7.13
C ARG A 9 -20.15 11.05 8.53
N ASP A 10 -21.37 10.62 8.88
CA ASP A 10 -21.96 10.87 10.19
C ASP A 10 -21.27 10.04 11.30
N PRO A 11 -20.55 10.68 12.25
CA PRO A 11 -19.89 9.98 13.36
C PRO A 11 -20.87 9.39 14.38
N HIS A 12 -22.16 9.73 14.30
CA HIS A 12 -23.21 9.22 15.17
C HIS A 12 -24.06 8.12 14.51
N ASP A 13 -23.64 7.54 13.37
CA ASP A 13 -24.36 6.41 12.76
C ASP A 13 -24.45 5.24 13.76
N PRO A 14 -25.64 4.89 14.27
CA PRO A 14 -25.82 3.83 15.27
C PRO A 14 -25.45 2.44 14.72
N ARG A 15 -25.26 2.29 13.40
CA ARG A 15 -24.74 1.06 12.78
C ARG A 15 -23.24 0.86 12.97
N ARG A 16 -22.48 1.89 13.38
CA ARG A 16 -21.04 1.80 13.66
C ARG A 16 -20.70 1.39 15.09
N GLN A 17 -21.67 1.39 16.01
CA GLN A 17 -21.40 1.05 17.40
C GLN A 17 -21.65 -0.43 17.71
N SER A 18 -20.56 -1.11 18.07
CA SER A 18 -20.49 -2.30 18.91
C SER A 18 -20.92 -3.65 18.29
N SER A 19 -19.91 -4.41 17.84
CA SER A 19 -19.88 -5.86 18.11
C SER A 19 -18.59 -6.22 18.85
N ASN A 20 -18.73 -6.63 20.11
CA ASN A 20 -17.71 -7.30 20.92
C ASN A 20 -17.50 -8.75 20.42
N ASN A 21 -17.16 -8.92 19.15
CA ASN A 21 -16.83 -10.23 18.60
C ASN A 21 -15.31 -10.34 18.51
N ALA A 22 -14.75 -11.39 19.11
CA ALA A 22 -13.41 -11.83 18.75
C ALA A 22 -13.33 -11.91 17.21
N PRO A 23 -12.22 -11.48 16.60
CA PRO A 23 -12.10 -11.49 15.14
C PRO A 23 -12.41 -12.89 14.62
N ALA A 24 -13.30 -12.97 13.63
CA ALA A 24 -13.68 -14.24 13.02
C ALA A 24 -12.40 -14.95 12.53
N PRO A 25 -12.26 -16.27 12.72
CA PRO A 25 -11.09 -16.97 12.24
C PRO A 25 -11.02 -16.90 10.72
N LEU A 26 -9.83 -16.69 10.17
CA LEU A 26 -9.62 -16.76 8.73
C LEU A 26 -9.92 -18.17 8.22
N THR A 27 -10.86 -18.29 7.29
CA THR A 27 -11.24 -19.57 6.67
C THR A 27 -11.03 -19.55 5.16
N ARG A 28 -10.97 -20.75 4.56
CA ARG A 28 -10.91 -20.90 3.09
C ARG A 28 -12.12 -20.22 2.43
N VAL A 29 -11.85 -19.42 1.41
CA VAL A 29 -12.85 -18.92 0.46
C VAL A 29 -13.54 -20.09 -0.26
N ASP A 30 -14.79 -19.89 -0.66
CA ASP A 30 -15.56 -20.89 -1.40
C ASP A 30 -14.88 -21.29 -2.73
N THR A 31 -15.02 -22.58 -3.07
CA THR A 31 -14.59 -23.16 -4.35
C THR A 31 -15.64 -23.01 -5.46
N GLY A 32 -16.74 -22.31 -5.18
CA GLY A 32 -17.84 -22.14 -6.11
C GLY A 32 -17.42 -21.36 -7.36
N GLY A 33 -17.84 -21.86 -8.53
CA GLY A 33 -17.73 -21.12 -9.80
C GLY A 33 -16.57 -21.53 -10.71
N PHE A 34 -15.79 -22.56 -10.37
CA PHE A 34 -14.75 -23.10 -11.24
C PHE A 34 -15.16 -24.44 -11.86
N THR A 35 -15.32 -24.48 -13.18
CA THR A 35 -15.53 -25.73 -13.93
C THR A 35 -14.18 -26.32 -14.33
N ASN A 36 -14.11 -27.65 -14.53
CA ASN A 36 -12.87 -28.31 -15.01
C ASN A 36 -12.32 -27.65 -16.29
N ARG A 37 -13.21 -27.33 -17.25
CA ARG A 37 -12.84 -26.62 -18.48
C ARG A 37 -12.20 -25.25 -18.21
N HIS A 38 -12.65 -24.53 -17.18
CA HIS A 38 -12.05 -23.25 -16.80
C HIS A 38 -10.67 -23.46 -16.18
N LEU A 39 -10.55 -24.42 -15.26
CA LEU A 39 -9.28 -24.77 -14.62
C LEU A 39 -8.22 -25.20 -15.66
N GLU A 40 -8.60 -26.09 -16.59
CA GLU A 40 -7.76 -26.52 -17.71
C GLU A 40 -7.35 -25.36 -18.63
N LYS A 41 -8.29 -24.46 -18.95
CA LYS A 41 -8.00 -23.29 -19.81
C LYS A 41 -6.90 -22.41 -19.24
N TYR A 42 -6.87 -22.23 -17.92
CA TYR A 42 -5.87 -21.39 -17.24
C TYR A 42 -4.70 -22.22 -16.69
N GLY A 43 -4.69 -23.54 -16.86
CA GLY A 43 -3.63 -24.41 -16.35
C GLY A 43 -3.49 -24.41 -14.82
N ILE A 44 -4.57 -24.13 -14.08
CA ILE A 44 -4.55 -24.02 -12.61
C ILE A 44 -5.41 -25.08 -11.92
N THR A 45 -5.06 -25.40 -10.68
CA THR A 45 -5.87 -26.26 -9.81
C THR A 45 -7.04 -25.48 -9.19
N SER A 46 -7.99 -26.19 -8.59
CA SER A 46 -9.06 -25.52 -7.82
C SER A 46 -8.49 -24.73 -6.64
N ASP A 47 -7.48 -25.26 -5.94
CA ASP A 47 -6.88 -24.59 -4.78
C ASP A 47 -6.13 -23.32 -5.19
N GLU A 48 -5.40 -23.36 -6.30
CA GLU A 48 -4.74 -22.18 -6.89
C GLU A 48 -5.78 -21.11 -7.27
N ALA A 49 -6.89 -21.49 -7.92
CA ALA A 49 -7.96 -20.56 -8.28
C ALA A 49 -8.59 -19.88 -7.05
N VAL A 50 -8.84 -20.65 -5.98
CA VAL A 50 -9.40 -20.12 -4.73
C VAL A 50 -8.39 -19.29 -3.96
N PHE A 51 -7.11 -19.66 -3.96
CA PHE A 51 -6.05 -18.87 -3.37
C PHE A 51 -5.95 -17.49 -4.03
N LEU A 52 -5.91 -17.43 -5.37
CA LEU A 52 -5.91 -16.17 -6.11
C LEU A 52 -7.15 -15.32 -5.75
N LYS A 53 -8.33 -15.95 -5.67
CA LYS A 53 -9.57 -15.30 -5.24
C LYS A 53 -9.44 -14.75 -3.80
N ALA A 54 -8.84 -15.50 -2.88
CA ALA A 54 -8.61 -15.05 -1.49
C ALA A 54 -7.66 -13.85 -1.43
N VAL A 55 -6.58 -13.85 -2.22
CA VAL A 55 -5.67 -12.70 -2.33
C VAL A 55 -6.41 -11.46 -2.86
N VAL A 56 -7.28 -11.60 -3.89
CA VAL A 56 -8.09 -10.48 -4.37
C VAL A 56 -9.07 -9.99 -3.30
N LYS A 57 -9.76 -10.90 -2.58
CA LYS A 57 -10.64 -10.52 -1.45
C LYS A 57 -9.87 -9.77 -0.36
N ALA A 58 -8.66 -10.20 -0.03
CA ALA A 58 -7.81 -9.53 0.95
C ALA A 58 -7.43 -8.12 0.50
N MET A 59 -7.07 -7.93 -0.78
CA MET A 59 -6.78 -6.62 -1.33
C MET A 59 -8.03 -5.71 -1.35
N ASN A 60 -9.22 -6.27 -1.53
CA ASN A 60 -10.49 -5.51 -1.49
C ASN A 60 -11.01 -5.27 -0.06
N SER A 61 -10.24 -5.61 0.98
CA SER A 61 -10.69 -5.54 2.39
C SER A 61 -11.96 -6.37 2.68
N ASN A 62 -12.20 -7.41 1.88
CA ASN A 62 -13.41 -8.24 1.89
C ASN A 62 -13.11 -9.71 2.29
N LEU A 63 -11.90 -9.99 2.79
CA LEU A 63 -11.54 -11.31 3.32
C LEU A 63 -11.74 -11.32 4.85
N GLU A 64 -12.85 -11.90 5.28
CA GLU A 64 -13.20 -12.02 6.69
C GLU A 64 -12.11 -12.75 7.47
N GLY A 65 -11.77 -12.20 8.64
CA GLY A 65 -10.76 -12.77 9.54
C GLY A 65 -9.30 -12.51 9.14
N TYR A 66 -9.06 -11.74 8.08
CA TYR A 66 -7.71 -11.34 7.66
C TYR A 66 -7.48 -9.84 7.82
N ASN A 67 -6.37 -9.45 8.42
CA ASN A 67 -5.91 -8.06 8.43
C ASN A 67 -4.85 -7.86 7.33
N LEU A 68 -5.01 -6.83 6.49
CA LEU A 68 -4.10 -6.58 5.37
C LEU A 68 -2.63 -6.43 5.80
N THR A 69 -2.38 -6.00 7.03
CA THR A 69 -1.02 -5.88 7.57
C THR A 69 -0.40 -7.23 7.95
N GLU A 70 -1.14 -8.34 8.00
CA GLU A 70 -0.59 -9.67 8.26
C GLU A 70 0.11 -10.26 7.02
N SER A 71 1.05 -11.20 7.20
CA SER A 71 1.73 -11.80 6.05
C SER A 71 0.84 -12.85 5.38
N MET A 72 0.57 -12.68 4.09
CA MET A 72 -0.22 -13.64 3.31
C MET A 72 0.42 -15.04 3.25
N SER A 73 1.75 -15.15 3.29
CA SER A 73 2.42 -16.47 3.29
C SER A 73 2.24 -17.25 4.59
N SER A 74 2.06 -16.57 5.74
CA SER A 74 1.85 -17.23 7.04
C SER A 74 0.39 -17.30 7.46
N THR A 75 -0.54 -16.75 6.66
CA THR A 75 -1.98 -16.77 6.94
C THR A 75 -2.76 -17.33 5.74
N ILE A 76 -2.97 -16.55 4.67
CA ILE A 76 -3.78 -16.96 3.52
C ILE A 76 -3.22 -18.23 2.87
N LYS A 77 -1.92 -18.25 2.54
CA LYS A 77 -1.29 -19.38 1.83
C LYS A 77 -1.42 -20.69 2.59
N THR A 78 -1.39 -20.69 3.93
CA THR A 78 -1.44 -21.93 4.72
C THR A 78 -2.78 -22.66 4.59
N LEU A 79 -3.79 -21.99 4.04
CA LEU A 79 -5.11 -22.56 3.80
C LEU A 79 -5.24 -23.27 2.45
N TYR A 80 -4.25 -23.20 1.56
CA TYR A 80 -4.35 -23.69 0.17
C TYR A 80 -3.11 -24.47 -0.26
N ASP A 81 -3.32 -25.50 -1.06
CA ASP A 81 -2.24 -26.22 -1.74
C ASP A 81 -1.95 -25.53 -3.09
N ILE A 82 -0.86 -24.77 -3.14
CA ILE A 82 -0.47 -23.97 -4.31
C ILE A 82 1.00 -24.13 -4.66
N ASP A 83 1.27 -23.98 -5.95
CA ASP A 83 2.60 -23.78 -6.52
C ASP A 83 2.75 -22.30 -6.92
N ASP A 84 3.45 -21.52 -6.10
CA ASP A 84 3.63 -20.09 -6.32
C ASP A 84 4.60 -19.78 -7.46
N ASP A 85 5.59 -20.62 -7.72
CA ASP A 85 6.50 -20.47 -8.86
C ASP A 85 5.74 -20.67 -10.17
N LYS A 86 4.92 -21.72 -10.27
CA LYS A 86 4.03 -21.93 -11.41
C LYS A 86 3.07 -20.76 -11.63
N LEU A 87 2.45 -20.23 -10.58
CA LEU A 87 1.52 -19.10 -10.71
C LEU A 87 2.24 -17.79 -11.12
N GLN A 88 3.51 -17.63 -10.75
CA GLN A 88 4.36 -16.52 -11.22
C GLN A 88 4.75 -16.72 -12.70
N ASP A 89 5.14 -17.93 -13.10
CA ASP A 89 5.51 -18.27 -14.48
C ASP A 89 4.35 -18.09 -15.46
N LEU A 90 3.12 -18.41 -15.02
CA LEU A 90 1.89 -18.14 -15.77
C LEU A 90 1.53 -16.64 -15.81
N GLY A 91 2.25 -15.80 -15.07
CA GLY A 91 2.02 -14.37 -14.97
C GLY A 91 0.77 -14.01 -14.18
N TYR A 92 0.26 -14.90 -13.32
CA TYR A 92 -0.98 -14.71 -12.55
C TYR A 92 -0.75 -14.09 -11.18
N LEU A 93 0.46 -14.25 -10.65
CA LEU A 93 0.83 -13.85 -9.31
C LEU A 93 2.15 -13.08 -9.33
N LYS A 94 2.26 -12.07 -8.47
CA LYS A 94 3.53 -11.45 -8.08
C LYS A 94 3.75 -11.73 -6.61
N LEU A 95 4.95 -12.16 -6.22
CA LEU A 95 5.36 -12.28 -4.83
C LEU A 95 6.19 -11.05 -4.45
N HIS A 96 5.84 -10.45 -3.32
CA HIS A 96 6.51 -9.29 -2.75
C HIS A 96 7.15 -9.66 -1.41
N THR A 97 8.44 -9.43 -1.24
CA THR A 97 9.19 -9.79 -0.03
C THR A 97 9.66 -8.55 0.76
N GLY A 98 9.71 -8.63 2.08
CA GLY A 98 10.23 -7.49 2.86
C GLY A 98 9.29 -6.29 2.97
N VAL A 99 8.02 -6.41 2.57
CA VAL A 99 6.97 -5.41 2.88
C VAL A 99 6.77 -5.40 4.39
N ALA A 100 7.39 -4.45 5.10
CA ALA A 100 7.55 -4.51 6.55
C ALA A 100 8.02 -5.89 7.06
N ARG A 101 9.02 -6.50 6.40
CA ARG A 101 9.53 -7.87 6.71
C ARG A 101 8.50 -9.00 6.60
N ARG A 102 7.42 -8.79 5.85
CA ARG A 102 6.38 -9.79 5.57
C ARG A 102 6.35 -10.11 4.07
N ARG A 103 5.73 -11.23 3.73
CA ARG A 103 5.51 -11.68 2.35
C ARG A 103 4.05 -11.47 1.94
N TYR A 104 3.86 -10.95 0.74
CA TYR A 104 2.57 -10.63 0.16
C TYR A 104 2.49 -11.09 -1.29
N TYR A 105 1.25 -11.24 -1.75
CA TYR A 105 0.96 -11.59 -3.12
C TYR A 105 0.10 -10.52 -3.76
N THR A 106 0.34 -10.22 -5.04
CA THR A 106 -0.57 -9.43 -5.88
C THR A 106 -1.03 -10.29 -7.05
N VAL A 107 -2.35 -10.41 -7.20
CA VAL A 107 -2.94 -11.09 -8.36
C VAL A 107 -2.95 -10.14 -9.55
N THR A 108 -2.32 -10.55 -10.65
CA THR A 108 -2.25 -9.74 -11.87
C THR A 108 -3.60 -9.67 -12.57
N SER A 109 -3.72 -8.85 -13.61
CA SER A 109 -4.92 -8.82 -14.45
C SER A 109 -5.23 -10.17 -15.12
N GLU A 110 -4.20 -10.99 -15.41
CA GLU A 110 -4.38 -12.36 -15.90
C GLU A 110 -4.90 -13.28 -14.79
N GLY A 111 -4.29 -13.21 -13.60
CA GLY A 111 -4.71 -13.99 -12.44
C GLY A 111 -6.14 -13.67 -12.00
N GLN A 112 -6.57 -12.41 -12.10
CA GLN A 112 -7.95 -11.98 -11.82
C GLN A 112 -8.96 -12.66 -12.76
N ARG A 113 -8.60 -12.82 -14.05
CA ARG A 113 -9.43 -13.58 -15.00
C ARG A 113 -9.42 -15.07 -14.72
N ALA A 114 -8.27 -15.60 -14.30
CA ALA A 114 -8.12 -16.99 -13.91
C ALA A 114 -8.96 -17.33 -12.66
N CYS A 115 -9.04 -16.42 -11.67
CA CYS A 115 -9.83 -16.62 -10.44
C CYS A 115 -11.26 -16.03 -10.51
N ARG A 116 -11.66 -15.45 -11.65
CA ARG A 116 -12.97 -14.83 -11.87
C ARG A 116 -13.34 -13.77 -10.83
N MET A 117 -12.34 -13.02 -10.36
CA MET A 117 -12.55 -11.95 -9.38
C MET A 117 -11.68 -10.76 -9.73
N THR A 118 -12.27 -9.57 -9.70
CA THR A 118 -11.61 -8.32 -10.02
C THR A 118 -11.22 -7.58 -8.75
N LYS A 119 -10.03 -6.99 -8.76
CA LYS A 119 -9.61 -6.06 -7.71
C LYS A 119 -10.45 -4.79 -7.78
N GLU A 120 -11.08 -4.44 -6.68
CA GLU A 120 -11.87 -3.22 -6.53
C GLU A 120 -10.93 -2.01 -6.36
N HIS A 121 -11.43 -0.85 -6.78
CA HIS A 121 -10.77 0.44 -6.65
C HIS A 121 -11.82 1.48 -6.22
N GLY A 122 -11.40 2.46 -5.44
CA GLY A 122 -12.30 3.46 -4.91
C GLY A 122 -11.79 4.08 -3.62
N PHE A 123 -12.62 4.99 -3.09
CA PHE A 123 -12.44 5.57 -1.77
C PHE A 123 -12.35 4.45 -0.72
N ASP A 124 -11.39 4.55 0.21
CA ASP A 124 -11.06 3.54 1.22
C ASP A 124 -10.49 2.18 0.73
N ILE A 125 -10.35 1.94 -0.58
CA ILE A 125 -9.83 0.67 -1.15
C ILE A 125 -8.48 0.85 -1.86
N GLY A 126 -8.24 2.02 -2.47
CA GLY A 126 -7.03 2.34 -3.23
C GLY A 126 -7.29 2.63 -4.71
N ASP A 127 -6.23 2.74 -5.49
CA ASP A 127 -6.21 3.12 -6.90
C ASP A 127 -6.19 1.94 -7.89
N PRO A 128 -6.64 2.17 -9.14
CA PRO A 128 -6.44 1.23 -10.22
C PRO A 128 -4.93 1.06 -10.49
N GLY A 129 -4.42 -0.13 -10.20
CA GLY A 129 -3.02 -0.47 -10.47
C GLY A 129 -2.23 -0.84 -9.24
N ASP A 130 -2.65 -0.39 -8.05
CA ASP A 130 -1.92 -0.60 -6.79
C ASP A 130 -1.57 -2.05 -6.56
N ASP A 131 -0.29 -2.32 -6.36
CA ASP A 131 0.12 -3.61 -5.85
C ASP A 131 -0.17 -3.72 -4.34
N THR A 132 0.00 -4.93 -3.82
CA THR A 132 -0.26 -5.22 -2.41
C THR A 132 0.68 -4.43 -1.49
N PRO A 133 1.99 -4.26 -1.79
CA PRO A 133 2.86 -3.38 -1.02
C PRO A 133 2.29 -1.98 -0.76
N HIS A 134 1.78 -1.29 -1.79
CA HIS A 134 1.20 0.04 -1.61
C HIS A 134 0.00 0.00 -0.64
N ARG A 135 -0.98 -0.89 -0.85
CA ARG A 135 -2.16 -0.99 0.04
C ARG A 135 -1.79 -1.37 1.48
N VAL A 136 -0.77 -2.20 1.67
CA VAL A 136 -0.22 -2.51 3.00
C VAL A 136 0.41 -1.27 3.64
N GLY A 137 1.14 -0.46 2.88
CA GLY A 137 1.70 0.80 3.34
C GLY A 137 0.62 1.79 3.79
N VAL A 138 -0.46 1.92 3.00
CA VAL A 138 -1.63 2.75 3.35
C VAL A 138 -2.25 2.27 4.66
N GLU A 139 -2.53 0.97 4.79
CA GLU A 139 -3.16 0.44 6.01
C GLU A 139 -2.25 0.53 7.25
N LEU A 140 -0.95 0.29 7.10
CA LEU A 140 0.02 0.49 8.20
C LEU A 140 0.05 1.96 8.65
N THR A 141 0.02 2.89 7.71
CA THR A 141 0.02 4.32 7.99
C THR A 141 -1.27 4.74 8.69
N ARG A 142 -2.41 4.25 8.18
CA ARG A 142 -3.73 4.48 8.77
C ARG A 142 -3.79 3.99 10.21
N GLN A 143 -3.36 2.76 10.48
CA GLN A 143 -3.30 2.21 11.84
C GLN A 143 -2.38 3.03 12.74
N TYR A 144 -1.21 3.45 12.23
CA TYR A 144 -0.24 4.22 13.01
C TYR A 144 -0.81 5.56 13.49
N TYR A 145 -1.46 6.31 12.60
CA TYR A 145 -2.06 7.59 12.98
C TYR A 145 -3.31 7.41 13.84
N LEU A 146 -4.18 6.43 13.54
CA LEU A 146 -5.36 6.16 14.38
C LEU A 146 -5.03 5.69 15.79
N ALA A 147 -3.82 5.18 16.04
CA ALA A 147 -3.36 4.80 17.37
C ALA A 147 -2.94 6.01 18.24
N ARG A 148 -2.91 7.23 17.69
CA ARG A 148 -2.51 8.43 18.42
C ARG A 148 -3.71 9.15 19.03
N ASP A 149 -3.56 9.60 20.27
CA ASP A 149 -4.64 10.28 21.01
C ASP A 149 -4.99 11.67 20.44
N ASP A 150 -4.09 12.30 19.67
CA ASP A 150 -4.29 13.61 19.04
C ASP A 150 -4.98 13.50 17.66
N VAL A 151 -5.20 12.30 17.13
CA VAL A 151 -5.82 12.08 15.82
C VAL A 151 -7.30 11.79 15.97
N ARG A 152 -8.13 12.58 15.28
CA ARG A 152 -9.58 12.34 15.20
C ARG A 152 -9.95 11.32 14.14
N ARG A 153 -9.33 11.43 12.96
CA ARG A 153 -9.59 10.54 11.83
C ARG A 153 -8.46 10.56 10.82
N VAL A 154 -8.39 9.48 10.05
CA VAL A 154 -7.55 9.36 8.86
C VAL A 154 -8.46 9.12 7.66
N GLU A 155 -8.33 9.97 6.66
CA GLU A 155 -8.99 9.84 5.35
C GLU A 155 -8.09 9.07 4.42
N VAL A 156 -8.62 8.04 3.75
CA VAL A 156 -7.89 7.29 2.74
C VAL A 156 -8.35 7.78 1.37
N SER A 157 -7.39 8.11 0.51
CA SER A 157 -7.64 8.52 -0.86
C SER A 157 -8.54 9.75 -1.04
N PRO A 158 -8.36 10.83 -0.24
CA PRO A 158 -9.11 12.06 -0.42
C PRO A 158 -8.80 12.70 -1.79
N ARG A 159 -9.79 13.43 -2.33
CA ARG A 159 -9.67 14.16 -3.59
C ARG A 159 -9.94 15.63 -3.37
N GLU A 160 -8.96 16.46 -3.73
CA GLU A 160 -9.00 17.90 -3.54
C GLU A 160 -8.35 18.60 -4.74
N GLY A 161 -8.99 19.65 -5.27
CA GLY A 161 -8.42 20.44 -6.37
C GLY A 161 -8.19 19.66 -7.68
N GLY A 162 -8.72 18.44 -7.81
CA GLY A 162 -8.46 17.56 -8.96
C GLY A 162 -7.29 16.59 -8.76
N SER A 163 -6.57 16.71 -7.65
CA SER A 163 -5.49 15.81 -7.22
C SER A 163 -5.99 14.81 -6.18
N ARG A 164 -5.28 13.70 -6.03
CA ARG A 164 -5.53 12.68 -5.02
C ARG A 164 -4.25 12.46 -4.22
N THR A 165 -4.39 12.30 -2.91
CA THR A 165 -3.31 11.85 -2.03
C THR A 165 -3.70 10.52 -1.42
N ASP A 166 -2.72 9.76 -0.92
CA ASP A 166 -3.02 8.48 -0.30
C ASP A 166 -3.72 8.61 1.04
N LEU A 167 -3.24 9.49 1.93
CA LEU A 167 -3.91 9.76 3.20
C LEU A 167 -3.86 11.23 3.62
N VAL A 168 -4.90 11.64 4.35
CA VAL A 168 -4.93 12.89 5.11
C VAL A 168 -5.24 12.58 6.57
N VAL A 169 -4.48 13.16 7.49
CA VAL A 169 -4.65 12.99 8.93
C VAL A 169 -5.23 14.26 9.51
N VAL A 170 -6.34 14.13 10.22
CA VAL A 170 -7.04 15.25 10.87
C VAL A 170 -7.02 15.04 12.38
N ASP A 171 -6.58 16.07 13.09
CA ASP A 171 -6.51 16.06 14.56
C ASP A 171 -7.88 16.30 15.22
N THR A 172 -7.88 16.36 16.55
CA THR A 172 -9.08 16.61 17.35
C THR A 172 -9.68 18.02 17.19
N ASP A 173 -8.88 19.00 16.77
CA ASP A 173 -9.31 20.38 16.50
C ASP A 173 -9.39 20.63 14.99
N PRO A 174 -10.39 20.00 14.34
CA PRO A 174 -10.43 19.47 12.96
C PRO A 174 -9.45 20.10 11.94
N LYS A 175 -8.15 20.01 12.22
CA LYS A 175 -7.08 20.57 11.41
C LYS A 175 -6.31 19.44 10.76
N ARG A 176 -5.94 19.63 9.50
CA ARG A 176 -5.00 18.73 8.83
C ARG A 176 -3.63 18.84 9.48
N ILE A 177 -3.14 17.74 10.02
CA ILE A 177 -1.80 17.66 10.63
C ILE A 177 -0.80 16.92 9.76
N ALA A 178 -1.25 16.10 8.82
CA ALA A 178 -0.38 15.48 7.81
C ALA A 178 -1.14 15.21 6.51
N THR A 179 -0.42 15.33 5.39
CA THR A 179 -0.77 14.82 4.07
C THR A 179 0.29 13.79 3.67
N ILE A 180 -0.14 12.61 3.24
CA ILE A 180 0.76 11.46 3.08
C ILE A 180 0.64 10.85 1.70
N GLU A 181 1.79 10.49 1.12
CA GLU A 181 1.92 9.62 -0.04
C GLU A 181 2.69 8.34 0.31
N VAL A 182 2.27 7.21 -0.24
CA VAL A 182 2.73 5.86 0.08
C VAL A 182 3.34 5.20 -1.15
N GLU A 183 4.62 4.88 -1.04
CA GLU A 183 5.35 4.18 -2.09
C GLU A 183 5.60 2.72 -1.75
N GLY A 184 4.82 1.85 -2.38
CA GLY A 184 5.00 0.40 -2.36
C GLY A 184 6.29 -0.01 -3.06
N GLY A 185 6.46 0.39 -4.31
CA GLY A 185 7.67 0.19 -5.12
C GLY A 185 8.12 -1.26 -5.30
N ARG A 186 8.91 -1.50 -6.35
CA ARG A 186 9.64 -2.77 -6.52
C ARG A 186 10.94 -2.73 -5.73
N VAL A 187 11.33 -3.84 -5.12
CA VAL A 187 12.64 -3.99 -4.46
C VAL A 187 13.44 -5.10 -5.11
N SER A 188 14.76 -5.05 -4.98
CA SER A 188 15.67 -6.06 -5.59
C SER A 188 15.44 -7.48 -5.06
N ALA A 189 14.89 -7.62 -3.86
CA ALA A 189 14.55 -8.90 -3.24
C ALA A 189 13.23 -9.52 -3.71
N ASP A 190 12.46 -8.86 -4.58
CA ASP A 190 11.23 -9.43 -5.14
C ASP A 190 11.60 -10.53 -6.17
N PRO A 191 11.07 -11.77 -6.05
CA PRO A 191 11.33 -12.84 -7.01
C PRO A 191 10.70 -12.57 -8.37
N GLY A 192 11.24 -13.22 -9.41
CA GLY A 192 10.75 -13.06 -10.78
C GLY A 192 11.03 -11.69 -11.39
N VAL A 193 11.91 -10.90 -10.78
CA VAL A 193 12.39 -9.63 -11.34
C VAL A 193 13.58 -9.92 -12.26
N PRO A 194 13.50 -9.56 -13.56
CA PRO A 194 14.65 -9.66 -14.45
C PRO A 194 15.82 -8.78 -13.99
N ASP A 195 17.06 -9.26 -14.15
CA ASP A 195 18.28 -8.57 -13.70
C ASP A 195 18.48 -7.17 -14.34
N ASP A 196 17.81 -6.90 -15.48
CA ASP A 196 17.87 -5.65 -16.22
C ASP A 196 16.79 -4.63 -15.81
N VAL A 197 15.89 -4.99 -14.89
CA VAL A 197 14.85 -4.09 -14.39
C VAL A 197 15.22 -3.57 -13.01
N SER A 198 15.56 -2.28 -12.93
CA SER A 198 15.86 -1.61 -11.67
C SER A 198 14.73 -1.74 -10.65
N SER A 199 15.10 -2.02 -9.39
CA SER A 199 14.23 -1.79 -8.23
C SER A 199 13.82 -0.32 -8.18
N GLY A 200 12.60 -0.03 -7.73
CA GLY A 200 12.12 1.32 -7.50
C GLY A 200 10.71 1.57 -8.04
N ILE A 201 10.49 2.85 -8.38
CA ILE A 201 9.24 3.39 -8.88
C ILE A 201 9.49 3.78 -10.34
N ASN A 202 8.73 3.20 -11.25
CA ASN A 202 8.98 3.33 -12.69
C ASN A 202 8.36 4.59 -13.30
N ASP A 203 7.52 5.31 -12.54
CA ASP A 203 6.88 6.54 -12.99
C ASP A 203 7.37 7.74 -12.17
N TYR A 204 8.47 8.35 -12.62
CA TYR A 204 8.99 9.57 -12.01
C TYR A 204 8.07 10.77 -12.21
N SER A 205 7.14 10.72 -13.18
CA SER A 205 6.21 11.82 -13.42
C SER A 205 5.11 11.87 -12.37
N SER A 206 4.58 10.70 -11.96
CA SER A 206 3.65 10.57 -10.83
C SER A 206 4.30 11.08 -9.55
N LEU A 207 5.47 10.56 -9.18
CA LEU A 207 6.18 10.99 -7.97
C LEU A 207 6.40 12.50 -7.88
N ARG A 208 6.72 13.14 -9.01
CA ARG A 208 6.91 14.60 -9.05
C ARG A 208 5.60 15.37 -8.99
N HIS A 209 4.50 14.78 -9.46
CA HIS A 209 3.18 15.34 -9.25
C HIS A 209 2.83 15.26 -7.76
N ASP A 210 2.99 14.10 -7.15
CA ASP A 210 2.70 13.84 -5.74
C ASP A 210 3.51 14.75 -4.82
N TYR A 211 4.80 14.98 -5.14
CA TYR A 211 5.62 15.99 -4.45
C TYR A 211 4.99 17.40 -4.49
N ARG A 212 4.47 17.84 -5.64
CA ARG A 212 3.87 19.17 -5.74
C ARG A 212 2.56 19.25 -4.96
N VAL A 213 1.77 18.18 -4.99
CA VAL A 213 0.56 18.08 -4.18
C VAL A 213 0.90 18.18 -2.69
N LEU A 214 1.92 17.48 -2.23
CA LEU A 214 2.40 17.57 -0.86
C LEU A 214 2.94 18.97 -0.52
N ALA A 215 3.78 19.55 -1.37
CA ALA A 215 4.37 20.87 -1.14
C ALA A 215 3.33 22.00 -1.01
N ASP A 216 2.16 21.84 -1.64
CA ASP A 216 1.04 22.79 -1.57
C ASP A 216 0.01 22.42 -0.48
N ALA A 217 0.16 21.28 0.21
CA ALA A 217 -0.83 20.77 1.15
C ALA A 217 -0.65 21.33 2.57
N ASP A 218 -1.76 21.36 3.32
CA ASP A 218 -1.72 21.67 4.75
C ASP A 218 -1.10 20.52 5.58
N GLY A 219 -0.48 20.87 6.70
CA GLY A 219 0.11 19.91 7.63
C GLY A 219 1.47 19.39 7.16
N GLU A 220 1.98 18.37 7.85
CA GLU A 220 3.26 17.72 7.53
C GLU A 220 3.14 16.94 6.21
N SER A 221 4.08 17.17 5.28
CA SER A 221 4.27 16.42 4.05
C SER A 221 5.05 15.14 4.31
N VAL A 222 4.36 14.00 4.38
CA VAL A 222 4.96 12.73 4.79
C VAL A 222 5.01 11.74 3.63
N TRP A 223 6.20 11.23 3.35
CA TRP A 223 6.40 10.10 2.45
C TRP A 223 6.52 8.81 3.24
N VAL A 224 5.72 7.81 2.89
CA VAL A 224 5.78 6.48 3.49
C VAL A 224 6.27 5.49 2.45
N VAL A 225 7.45 4.92 2.65
CA VAL A 225 8.10 4.06 1.65
C VAL A 225 8.28 2.65 2.16
N ARG A 226 8.26 1.66 1.26
CA ARG A 226 8.42 0.25 1.65
C ARG A 226 9.72 -0.03 2.40
N ASN A 227 10.83 0.45 1.88
CA ASN A 227 12.17 0.28 2.44
C ASN A 227 13.14 1.37 1.95
N HIS A 228 14.41 1.24 2.32
CA HIS A 228 15.46 2.19 1.95
C HIS A 228 15.78 2.23 0.44
N GLU A 229 15.59 1.12 -0.29
CA GLU A 229 15.74 1.12 -1.75
C GLU A 229 14.66 1.99 -2.41
N VAL A 230 13.40 1.87 -1.97
CA VAL A 230 12.30 2.69 -2.46
C VAL A 230 12.50 4.16 -2.08
N ALA A 231 12.95 4.43 -0.84
CA ALA A 231 13.32 5.78 -0.41
C ALA A 231 14.37 6.43 -1.33
N ALA A 232 15.46 5.70 -1.61
CA ALA A 232 16.52 6.21 -2.49
C ALA A 232 16.03 6.44 -3.92
N ASN A 233 15.16 5.57 -4.44
CA ASN A 233 14.56 5.75 -5.77
C ASN A 233 13.65 6.97 -5.85
N MET A 234 12.81 7.19 -4.82
CA MET A 234 11.98 8.39 -4.69
C MET A 234 12.85 9.65 -4.69
N LEU A 235 13.88 9.72 -3.84
CA LEU A 235 14.79 10.87 -3.78
C LEU A 235 15.56 11.10 -5.10
N ARG A 236 15.94 10.03 -5.82
CA ARG A 236 16.51 10.14 -7.18
C ARG A 236 15.52 10.73 -8.18
N ALA A 237 14.27 10.30 -8.14
CA ALA A 237 13.23 10.82 -9.02
C ALA A 237 13.03 12.33 -8.84
N LEU A 238 13.03 12.78 -7.58
CA LEU A 238 12.83 14.17 -7.19
C LEU A 238 14.06 15.03 -7.53
N THR A 239 15.28 14.56 -7.25
CA THR A 239 16.52 15.29 -7.60
C THR A 239 16.83 15.36 -9.09
N ALA A 240 16.32 14.41 -9.90
CA ALA A 240 16.54 14.41 -11.35
C ALA A 240 15.69 15.45 -12.11
N GLY A 241 14.83 16.23 -11.42
CA GLY A 241 13.89 17.15 -12.07
C GLY A 241 14.29 18.60 -11.88
N GLU A 242 14.48 19.34 -12.97
CA GLU A 242 14.83 20.77 -12.92
C GLU A 242 13.78 21.68 -12.25
N THR A 243 12.57 21.16 -12.01
CA THR A 243 11.43 21.91 -11.45
C THR A 243 11.03 21.50 -10.04
N ILE A 244 11.79 20.61 -9.39
CA ILE A 244 11.56 20.17 -8.03
C ILE A 244 12.70 20.71 -7.16
N PRO A 245 12.45 21.53 -6.13
CA PRO A 245 13.52 22.18 -5.35
C PRO A 245 14.25 21.22 -4.38
N VAL A 246 14.27 19.92 -4.67
CA VAL A 246 14.97 18.93 -3.85
C VAL A 246 16.42 18.79 -4.34
N ASN A 247 17.36 19.28 -3.54
CA ASN A 247 18.80 19.24 -3.83
C ASN A 247 19.53 18.34 -2.84
N LEU A 248 19.68 17.06 -3.18
CA LEU A 248 20.46 16.09 -2.41
C LEU A 248 21.65 15.61 -3.24
N ASP A 249 22.80 15.46 -2.60
CA ASP A 249 23.97 14.92 -3.26
C ASP A 249 23.82 13.40 -3.52
N ARG A 250 24.54 12.92 -4.53
CA ARG A 250 24.47 11.51 -4.93
C ARG A 250 25.02 10.54 -3.88
N GLU A 251 25.91 10.98 -3.00
CA GLU A 251 26.52 10.14 -1.97
C GLU A 251 25.53 9.85 -0.84
N THR A 252 24.75 10.86 -0.43
CA THR A 252 23.64 10.71 0.54
C THR A 252 22.61 9.72 0.04
N ILE A 253 22.13 9.87 -1.19
CA ILE A 253 21.18 8.93 -1.81
C ILE A 253 21.74 7.50 -1.85
N ARG A 254 23.01 7.32 -2.24
CA ARG A 254 23.67 6.00 -2.23
C ARG A 254 23.85 5.45 -0.81
N GLY A 255 24.06 6.32 0.17
CA GLY A 255 24.11 5.98 1.58
C GLY A 255 22.78 5.40 2.06
N ILE A 256 21.66 6.01 1.68
CA ILE A 256 20.31 5.51 1.98
C ILE A 256 20.07 4.17 1.26
N GLU A 257 20.35 4.09 -0.04
CA GLU A 257 20.15 2.87 -0.84
C GLU A 257 20.89 1.66 -0.27
N SER A 258 22.15 1.83 0.15
CA SER A 258 22.96 0.78 0.77
C SER A 258 22.60 0.51 2.24
N GLY A 259 21.70 1.29 2.83
CA GLY A 259 21.33 1.21 4.23
C GLY A 259 22.40 1.72 5.20
N ARG A 260 23.46 2.37 4.70
CA ARG A 260 24.52 3.03 5.49
C ARG A 260 23.96 4.24 6.24
N VAL A 261 23.11 5.02 5.58
CA VAL A 261 22.36 6.13 6.18
C VAL A 261 20.97 5.61 6.52
N LYS A 262 20.55 5.73 7.79
CA LYS A 262 19.20 5.31 8.19
C LYS A 262 18.20 6.41 7.87
N ILE A 263 16.96 6.01 7.54
CA ILE A 263 15.87 6.98 7.28
C ILE A 263 15.61 7.88 8.50
N GLY A 264 15.84 7.40 9.71
CA GLY A 264 15.78 8.25 10.91
C GLY A 264 16.82 9.37 10.89
N GLU A 265 18.09 9.03 10.61
CA GLU A 265 19.19 10.01 10.51
C GLU A 265 18.94 10.99 9.36
N PHE A 266 18.44 10.51 8.23
CA PHE A 266 18.06 11.37 7.10
C PHE A 266 16.94 12.36 7.46
N ASN A 267 15.94 11.94 8.25
CA ASN A 267 14.89 12.85 8.71
C ASN A 267 15.43 13.97 9.60
N ASP A 268 16.46 13.70 10.42
CA ASP A 268 17.06 14.73 11.28
C ASP A 268 17.77 15.83 10.47
N GLU A 269 18.10 15.54 9.21
CA GLU A 269 18.72 16.48 8.26
C GLU A 269 17.70 17.16 7.35
N LEU A 270 16.42 16.75 7.35
CA LEU A 270 15.40 17.28 6.44
C LEU A 270 15.19 18.79 6.58
N ASP A 271 15.23 19.31 7.80
CA ASP A 271 15.10 20.74 8.10
C ASP A 271 16.21 21.60 7.44
N ALA A 272 17.34 20.99 7.06
CA ALA A 272 18.43 21.67 6.37
C ALA A 272 18.21 21.76 4.85
N PHE A 273 17.25 21.02 4.30
CA PHE A 273 16.90 21.02 2.89
C PHE A 273 15.63 21.84 2.65
N ASP A 274 15.65 22.73 1.66
CA ASP A 274 14.46 23.47 1.21
C ASP A 274 13.57 22.56 0.35
N ALA A 275 12.90 21.60 0.99
CA ALA A 275 12.09 20.57 0.34
C ALA A 275 10.65 20.58 0.89
N PRO A 276 9.81 21.59 0.56
CA PRO A 276 8.48 21.76 1.15
C PRO A 276 7.53 20.55 0.98
N GLY A 277 7.78 19.69 -0.01
CA GLY A 277 7.01 18.45 -0.20
C GLY A 277 7.55 17.24 0.58
N ILE A 278 8.53 17.42 1.47
CA ILE A 278 9.16 16.35 2.26
C ILE A 278 9.53 16.87 3.66
N ASP A 279 8.57 16.88 4.57
CA ASP A 279 8.86 17.13 5.98
C ASP A 279 9.35 15.84 6.67
N ARG A 280 8.92 14.67 6.18
CA ARG A 280 9.29 13.39 6.77
C ARG A 280 9.25 12.22 5.80
N VAL A 281 10.18 11.29 5.98
CA VAL A 281 10.15 9.97 5.35
C VAL A 281 10.01 8.87 6.41
N LEU A 282 9.05 7.96 6.24
CA LEU A 282 8.84 6.81 7.12
C LEU A 282 8.89 5.53 6.31
N THR A 283 9.50 4.48 6.88
CA THR A 283 9.46 3.15 6.29
C THR A 283 8.28 2.34 6.81
N PHE A 284 7.77 1.40 6.03
CA PHE A 284 6.73 0.47 6.50
C PHE A 284 7.19 -0.27 7.77
N GLN A 285 8.49 -0.57 7.90
CA GLN A 285 9.04 -1.19 9.10
C GLN A 285 8.94 -0.25 10.32
N GLN A 286 9.24 1.05 10.18
CA GLN A 286 9.13 2.01 11.27
C GLN A 286 7.68 2.15 11.74
N LEU A 287 6.71 2.19 10.83
CA LEU A 287 5.29 2.22 11.16
C LEU A 287 4.88 0.98 11.95
N ARG A 288 5.18 -0.20 11.42
CA ARG A 288 4.84 -1.48 12.06
C ARG A 288 5.44 -1.62 13.46
N ASN A 289 6.65 -1.13 13.68
CA ASN A 289 7.30 -1.22 15.00
C ASN A 289 6.65 -0.33 16.07
N ARG A 290 5.71 0.54 15.69
CA ARG A 290 4.98 1.46 16.57
C ARG A 290 3.50 1.08 16.73
N LEU A 291 3.09 -0.05 16.16
CA LEU A 291 1.78 -0.69 16.31
C LEU A 291 1.90 -1.86 17.29
#